data_AF-A0A7S3HHB3-F1
#
_entry.id   AF-A0A7S3HHB3-F1
#
_cell.length_a   1.000
_cell.length_b   1.000
_cell.length_c   1.000
_cell.angle_alpha   90.00
_cell.angle_beta   90.00
_cell.angle_gamma   90.00
#
_symmetry.space_group_name_H-M   'P 1'
#
loop_
_entity.id
_entity.type
_entity.pdbx_description
1 polymer ?
#
loop_
_entity_poly.entity_id
_entity_poly.type
_entity_poly.pdbx_seq_one_letter_code
_entity_poly.pdbx_strand_id
1 'polypeptide(L)'
;RTLGSRETLWNVTLENEKQLGRNYTLAMWTRPDSYWFGNITSPGDLLSKEHSSTTVWTQDCNTANGLNDKSAILGRQAAGIMFKAYSRFYNTKTITTYIKDRMANAERYLLAVAQEAQLQVERLNFWSLPNMDGMLLASGKVCFIVLYWCPASGIKRPNMCPNDSKNKRR
;
A
#
# COMPACT_ATOMS: atom_id res chain seq x y z
N ARG A 1 -23.21 -5.88 -4.76
CA ARG A 1 -22.15 -4.84 -4.81
C ARG A 1 -20.85 -5.56 -4.50
N THR A 2 -19.93 -5.71 -5.45
CA THR A 2 -18.66 -6.42 -5.21
C THR A 2 -17.76 -5.50 -4.40
N LEU A 3 -17.45 -5.88 -3.16
CA LEU A 3 -16.43 -5.20 -2.37
C LEU A 3 -15.05 -5.49 -2.96
N GLY A 4 -14.10 -4.56 -2.77
CA GLY A 4 -12.72 -4.83 -3.14
C GLY A 4 -12.14 -5.91 -2.22
N SER A 5 -11.22 -6.73 -2.72
CA SER A 5 -10.63 -7.86 -1.98
C SER A 5 -10.11 -7.46 -0.60
N ARG A 6 -9.49 -6.28 -0.48
CA ARG A 6 -8.99 -5.74 0.80
C ARG A 6 -10.09 -5.51 1.83
N GLU A 7 -11.20 -4.87 1.43
CA GLU A 7 -12.35 -4.63 2.32
C GLU A 7 -13.05 -5.95 2.69
N THR A 8 -13.18 -6.88 1.73
CA THR A 8 -13.71 -8.22 2.01
C THR A 8 -12.87 -8.97 3.03
N LEU A 9 -11.55 -9.04 2.82
CA LEU A 9 -10.64 -9.73 3.74
C LEU A 9 -10.67 -9.09 5.13
N TRP A 10 -10.72 -7.76 5.20
CA TRP A 10 -10.85 -7.07 6.47
C TRP A 10 -12.14 -7.44 7.21
N ASN A 11 -13.27 -7.49 6.50
CA ASN A 11 -14.54 -7.91 7.11
C ASN A 11 -14.49 -9.36 7.60
N VAL A 12 -13.85 -10.27 6.86
CA VAL A 12 -13.62 -11.66 7.33
C VAL A 12 -12.76 -11.66 8.59
N THR A 13 -11.71 -10.84 8.64
CA THR A 13 -10.89 -10.67 9.84
C THR A 13 -11.73 -10.21 11.03
N LEU A 14 -12.63 -9.23 10.85
CA LEU A 14 -13.53 -8.75 11.91
C LEU A 14 -14.42 -9.86 12.48
N GLU A 15 -14.95 -10.73 11.63
CA GLU A 15 -15.76 -11.86 12.09
C GLU A 15 -14.91 -12.91 12.82
N ASN A 16 -13.70 -13.18 12.33
CA ASN A 16 -12.77 -14.09 13.00
C ASN A 16 -12.36 -13.58 14.38
N GLU A 17 -12.15 -12.27 14.56
CA GLU A 17 -11.83 -11.68 15.87
C GLU A 17 -12.92 -11.95 16.90
N LYS A 18 -14.20 -11.83 16.49
CA LYS A 18 -15.35 -12.14 17.34
C LYS A 18 -15.36 -13.61 17.77
N GLN A 19 -15.06 -14.52 16.85
CA GLN A 19 -15.03 -15.97 17.12
C GLN A 19 -13.86 -16.36 18.01
N LEU A 20 -12.71 -15.73 17.82
CA LEU A 20 -11.46 -16.05 18.53
C LEU A 20 -11.28 -15.29 19.84
N GLY A 21 -12.10 -14.27 20.11
CA GLY A 21 -11.96 -13.40 21.28
C GLY A 21 -10.65 -12.62 21.30
N ARG A 22 -10.09 -12.30 20.13
CA ARG A 22 -8.79 -11.62 19.98
C ARG A 22 -8.87 -10.59 18.87
N ASN A 23 -8.25 -9.43 19.09
CA ASN A 23 -8.22 -8.35 18.11
C ASN A 23 -6.82 -8.22 17.51
N TYR A 24 -6.75 -8.08 16.19
CA TYR A 24 -5.54 -7.66 15.50
C TYR A 24 -5.29 -6.17 15.76
N THR A 25 -4.03 -5.81 16.01
CA THR A 25 -3.63 -4.42 16.30
C THR A 25 -3.13 -3.69 15.06
N LEU A 26 -2.52 -4.43 14.14
CA LEU A 26 -2.01 -3.95 12.86
C LEU A 26 -2.63 -4.74 11.71
N ALA A 27 -2.79 -4.09 10.57
CA ALA A 27 -3.11 -4.72 9.30
C ALA A 27 -2.06 -4.35 8.25
N MET A 28 -1.72 -5.30 7.39
CA MET A 28 -0.85 -5.03 6.25
C MET A 28 -1.67 -5.02 4.97
N TRP A 29 -1.52 -3.93 4.23
CA TRP A 29 -1.85 -3.83 2.83
C TRP A 29 -0.62 -4.24 2.03
N THR A 30 -0.77 -5.19 1.11
CA THR A 30 0.25 -5.42 0.06
C THR A 30 -0.42 -5.84 -1.25
N ARG A 31 0.20 -5.55 -2.39
CA ARG A 31 -0.17 -6.14 -3.68
C ARG A 31 0.55 -7.48 -3.87
N PRO A 32 -0.03 -8.42 -4.63
CA PRO A 32 0.58 -9.73 -4.84
C PRO A 32 1.89 -9.70 -5.63
N ASP A 33 2.13 -8.65 -6.40
CA ASP A 33 3.33 -8.46 -7.24
C ASP A 33 4.44 -7.64 -6.58
N SER A 34 4.28 -7.30 -5.30
CA SER A 34 5.29 -6.54 -4.56
C SER A 34 6.43 -7.44 -4.09
N TYR A 35 7.66 -7.09 -4.49
CA TYR A 35 8.88 -7.78 -4.08
C TYR A 35 9.41 -7.27 -2.74
N TRP A 36 10.00 -8.18 -1.98
CA TRP A 36 10.50 -7.98 -0.63
C TRP A 36 12.03 -7.89 -0.67
N PHE A 37 12.59 -6.71 -0.41
CA PHE A 37 14.04 -6.52 -0.39
C PHE A 37 14.67 -6.69 0.99
N GLY A 38 13.85 -6.71 2.04
CA GLY A 38 14.30 -6.76 3.41
C GLY A 38 13.18 -7.23 4.33
N ASN A 39 13.47 -7.18 5.63
CA ASN A 39 12.52 -7.52 6.67
C ASN A 39 11.48 -6.42 6.81
N ILE A 40 10.24 -6.83 7.10
CA ILE A 40 9.21 -5.89 7.56
C ILE A 40 9.73 -5.22 8.83
N THR A 41 9.44 -3.93 8.96
CA THR A 41 9.60 -3.23 10.23
C THR A 41 8.95 -4.02 11.37
N SER A 42 9.61 -4.06 12.53
CA SER A 42 9.12 -4.75 13.71
C SER A 42 7.73 -4.25 14.11
N PRO A 43 6.73 -5.14 14.29
CA PRO A 43 5.42 -4.74 14.83
C PRO A 43 5.52 -4.06 16.19
N GLY A 44 6.47 -4.48 17.05
CA GLY A 44 6.69 -3.88 18.37
C GLY A 44 7.05 -2.40 18.27
N ASP A 45 7.93 -2.05 17.34
CA ASP A 45 8.39 -0.67 17.12
C ASP A 45 7.26 0.23 16.59
N LEU A 46 6.33 -0.34 15.82
CA LEU A 46 5.14 0.39 15.35
C LEU A 46 4.13 0.59 16.46
N LEU A 47 3.90 -0.45 17.28
CA LEU A 47 2.94 -0.41 18.38
C LEU A 47 3.41 0.46 19.54
N SER A 48 4.72 0.66 19.70
CA SER A 48 5.27 1.57 20.71
C SER A 48 5.08 3.06 20.37
N LYS A 49 4.67 3.40 19.14
CA LYS A 49 4.40 4.79 18.75
C LYS A 49 3.07 5.26 19.30
N GLU A 50 3.02 6.53 19.70
CA GLU A 50 1.78 7.19 20.07
C GLU A 50 0.81 7.13 18.88
N HIS A 51 -0.49 6.98 19.15
CA HIS A 51 -1.53 6.91 18.10
C HIS A 51 -1.33 5.79 17.06
N SER A 52 -0.63 4.70 17.42
CA SER A 52 -0.39 3.56 16.52
C SER A 52 -1.68 2.97 15.92
N SER A 53 -2.82 3.08 16.60
CA SER A 53 -4.12 2.60 16.08
C SER A 53 -4.69 3.44 14.93
N THR A 54 -4.33 4.72 14.82
CA THR A 54 -4.79 5.67 13.78
C THR A 54 -3.68 6.04 12.79
N THR A 55 -2.56 5.34 12.82
CA THR A 55 -1.42 5.63 11.94
C THR A 55 -1.43 4.76 10.68
N VAL A 56 -1.05 5.38 9.56
CA VAL A 56 -0.76 4.76 8.27
C VAL A 56 0.73 4.87 8.04
N TRP A 57 1.44 3.74 8.12
CA TRP A 57 2.84 3.65 7.75
C TRP A 57 2.95 3.23 6.30
N THR A 58 3.51 4.12 5.48
CA THR A 58 3.69 3.89 4.05
C THR A 58 5.13 4.18 3.67
N GLN A 59 5.53 3.78 2.48
CA GLN A 59 6.87 4.05 2.01
C GLN A 59 7.08 5.54 1.69
N ASP A 60 8.30 6.03 1.93
CA ASP A 60 8.76 7.30 1.37
C ASP A 60 9.08 7.18 -0.13
N CYS A 61 8.06 7.36 -0.97
CA CYS A 61 8.24 7.45 -2.41
C CYS A 61 8.01 8.88 -2.91
N ASN A 62 9.08 9.66 -3.06
CA ASN A 62 9.09 11.11 -3.39
C ASN A 62 8.44 11.49 -4.74
N THR A 63 7.89 10.55 -5.51
CA THR A 63 7.51 10.77 -6.91
C THR A 63 6.03 11.07 -7.13
N ALA A 64 5.14 10.70 -6.21
CA ALA A 64 3.70 10.77 -6.43
C ALA A 64 2.93 11.70 -5.46
N ASN A 65 3.62 12.26 -4.47
CA ASN A 65 3.06 13.15 -3.44
C ASN A 65 1.80 12.55 -2.76
N GLY A 66 1.78 11.23 -2.54
CA GLY A 66 0.62 10.48 -2.04
C GLY A 66 0.98 9.33 -1.10
N LEU A 67 -0.03 8.57 -0.66
CA LEU A 67 0.16 7.31 0.05
C LEU A 67 0.48 6.21 -0.95
N ASN A 68 1.56 5.44 -0.75
CA ASN A 68 1.90 4.34 -1.65
C ASN A 68 0.73 3.36 -1.71
N ASP A 69 0.20 3.11 -2.91
CA ASP A 69 -0.96 2.26 -3.12
C ASP A 69 -0.62 0.76 -3.29
N LYS A 70 0.66 0.41 -3.16
CA LYS A 70 1.16 -0.96 -3.24
C LYS A 70 1.27 -1.61 -1.89
N SER A 71 1.86 -0.90 -0.93
CA SER A 71 2.06 -1.40 0.42
C SER A 71 1.89 -0.33 1.49
N ALA A 72 1.29 -0.75 2.60
CA ALA A 72 1.19 0.05 3.82
C ALA A 72 0.99 -0.89 5.02
N ILE A 73 1.49 -0.47 6.18
CA ILE A 73 1.04 -1.01 7.47
C ILE A 73 0.07 -0.01 8.07
N LEU A 74 -1.01 -0.50 8.63
CA LEU A 74 -2.13 0.29 9.09
C LEU A 74 -2.40 -0.08 10.55
N GLY A 75 -2.52 0.93 11.39
CA GLY A 75 -3.16 0.79 12.70
C GLY A 75 -4.59 0.27 12.55
N ARG A 76 -5.11 -0.37 13.59
CA ARG A 76 -6.45 -0.98 13.59
C ARG A 76 -7.57 -0.06 13.07
N GLN A 77 -7.65 1.18 13.55
CA GLN A 77 -8.68 2.14 13.12
C GLN A 77 -8.40 2.62 11.70
N ALA A 78 -7.14 2.93 11.40
CA ALA A 78 -6.71 3.31 10.05
C ALA A 78 -7.07 2.23 9.02
N ALA A 79 -6.89 0.95 9.33
CA ALA A 79 -7.19 -0.18 8.45
C ALA A 79 -8.67 -0.21 8.02
N GLY A 80 -9.60 0.00 8.95
CA GLY A 80 -11.04 0.05 8.65
C GLY A 80 -11.41 1.16 7.67
N ILE A 81 -10.77 2.33 7.81
CA ILE A 81 -11.00 3.48 6.92
C ILE A 81 -10.34 3.25 5.57
N MET A 82 -9.06 2.89 5.56
CA MET A 82 -8.23 2.85 4.36
C MET A 82 -8.60 1.68 3.42
N PHE A 83 -8.97 0.51 3.94
CA PHE A 83 -9.42 -0.60 3.08
C PHE A 83 -10.74 -0.29 2.37
N LYS A 84 -11.65 0.40 3.05
CA LYS A 84 -12.90 0.89 2.46
C LYS A 84 -12.64 1.99 1.44
N ALA A 85 -11.74 2.92 1.74
CA ALA A 85 -11.33 3.96 0.81
C ALA A 85 -10.76 3.37 -0.49
N TYR A 86 -9.84 2.41 -0.39
CA TYR A 86 -9.27 1.75 -1.55
C TYR A 86 -10.35 1.06 -2.41
N SER A 87 -11.24 0.30 -1.78
CA SER A 87 -12.33 -0.38 -2.50
C SER A 87 -13.28 0.61 -3.20
N ARG A 88 -13.54 1.77 -2.58
CA ARG A 88 -14.30 2.86 -3.21
C ARG A 88 -13.58 3.44 -4.43
N PHE A 89 -12.26 3.59 -4.38
CA PHE A 89 -11.49 4.15 -5.49
C PHE A 89 -11.64 3.34 -6.78
N TYR A 90 -11.50 2.02 -6.67
CA TYR A 90 -11.59 1.13 -7.84
C TYR A 90 -13.03 0.72 -8.19
N ASN A 91 -14.02 1.05 -7.35
CA ASN A 91 -15.42 0.79 -7.66
C ASN A 91 -15.98 1.88 -8.59
N THR A 92 -16.03 1.55 -9.88
CA THR A 92 -16.46 2.43 -10.98
C THR A 92 -17.88 2.98 -10.85
N LYS A 93 -18.76 2.34 -10.06
CA LYS A 93 -20.13 2.83 -9.80
C LYS A 93 -20.20 3.90 -8.71
N THR A 94 -19.15 4.00 -7.88
CA THR A 94 -19.17 4.81 -6.64
C THR A 94 -18.30 6.05 -6.77
N ILE A 95 -17.33 6.03 -7.67
CA ILE A 95 -16.52 7.19 -8.00
C ILE A 95 -17.14 7.91 -9.21
N THR A 96 -17.43 9.19 -9.04
CA THR A 96 -17.81 10.08 -10.14
C THR A 96 -16.62 10.30 -11.06
N THR A 97 -16.88 10.54 -12.35
CA THR A 97 -15.87 10.93 -13.34
C THR A 97 -14.98 12.05 -12.80
N TYR A 98 -15.57 13.00 -12.05
CA TYR A 98 -14.88 14.08 -11.34
C TYR A 98 -13.71 13.64 -10.44
N ILE A 99 -13.87 12.58 -9.64
CA ILE A 99 -12.77 12.11 -8.77
C ILE A 99 -11.66 11.49 -9.62
N LYS A 100 -11.99 10.75 -10.68
CA LYS A 100 -10.97 10.20 -11.60
C LYS A 100 -10.24 11.29 -12.36
N ASP A 101 -10.96 12.33 -12.76
CA ASP A 101 -10.43 13.43 -13.57
C ASP A 101 -9.49 14.33 -12.75
N ARG A 102 -9.79 14.53 -11.45
CA ARG A 102 -8.96 15.39 -10.56
C ARG A 102 -7.92 14.62 -9.75
N MET A 103 -8.22 13.40 -9.33
CA MET A 103 -7.32 12.52 -8.60
C MET A 103 -6.94 11.36 -9.51
N ALA A 104 -6.12 11.68 -10.52
CA ALA A 104 -5.67 10.73 -11.54
C ALA A 104 -4.86 9.53 -10.99
N ASN A 105 -4.54 9.51 -9.69
CA ASN A 105 -3.88 8.40 -9.01
C ASN A 105 -4.57 8.05 -7.68
N ALA A 106 -4.56 6.76 -7.34
CA ALA A 106 -5.10 6.26 -6.08
C ALA A 106 -4.37 6.89 -4.89
N GLU A 107 -3.06 7.11 -5.02
CA GLU A 107 -2.20 7.60 -3.95
C GLU A 107 -2.63 8.94 -3.35
N ARG A 108 -3.01 9.92 -4.19
CA ARG A 108 -3.49 11.23 -3.71
C ARG A 108 -4.88 11.14 -3.12
N TYR A 109 -5.75 10.30 -3.70
CA TYR A 109 -7.08 10.05 -3.14
C TYR A 109 -6.98 9.45 -1.74
N LEU A 110 -6.13 8.44 -1.57
CA LEU A 110 -5.91 7.79 -0.27
C LEU A 110 -5.33 8.76 0.75
N LEU A 111 -4.36 9.60 0.34
CA LEU A 111 -3.80 10.62 1.23
C LEU A 111 -4.88 11.63 1.67
N ALA A 112 -5.73 12.10 0.75
CA ALA A 112 -6.82 13.02 1.09
C ALA A 112 -7.82 12.38 2.06
N VAL A 113 -8.17 11.11 1.87
CA VAL A 113 -9.03 10.38 2.82
C VAL A 113 -8.36 10.24 4.19
N ALA A 114 -7.07 9.94 4.24
CA ALA A 114 -6.33 9.85 5.50
C ALA A 114 -6.32 11.20 6.25
N GLN A 115 -6.11 12.30 5.53
CA GLN A 115 -6.14 13.66 6.09
C GLN A 115 -7.53 14.04 6.62
N GLU A 116 -8.58 13.81 5.84
CA GLU A 116 -9.97 14.08 6.23
C GLU A 116 -10.37 13.26 7.47
N ALA A 117 -9.91 12.01 7.55
CA ALA A 117 -10.16 11.14 8.69
C ALA A 117 -9.19 11.36 9.86
N GLN A 118 -8.35 12.39 9.81
CA GLN A 118 -7.36 12.73 10.84
C GLN A 118 -6.41 11.57 11.20
N LEU A 119 -6.09 10.73 10.22
CA LEU A 119 -5.11 9.65 10.39
C LEU A 119 -3.70 10.24 10.34
N GLN A 120 -2.81 9.70 11.19
CA GLN A 120 -1.39 10.02 11.11
C GLN A 120 -0.78 9.30 9.92
N VAL A 121 0.06 9.99 9.15
CA VAL A 121 0.76 9.40 8.01
C VAL A 121 2.24 9.46 8.28
N GLU A 122 2.86 8.30 8.44
CA GLU A 122 4.29 8.17 8.66
C GLU A 122 4.97 7.49 7.48
N ARG A 123 6.18 7.95 7.17
CA ARG A 123 7.01 7.39 6.12
C ARG A 123 8.03 6.42 6.72
N LEU A 124 8.00 5.18 6.26
CA LEU A 124 9.01 4.18 6.57
C LEU A 124 10.14 4.24 5.54
N ASN A 125 11.32 3.80 5.96
CA ASN A 125 12.45 3.65 5.06
C ASN A 125 12.13 2.63 3.97
N PHE A 126 12.92 2.67 2.88
CA PHE A 126 12.74 1.80 1.72
C PHE A 126 12.61 0.31 2.08
N TRP A 127 13.44 -0.18 3.00
CA TRP A 127 13.55 -1.61 3.31
C TRP A 127 12.45 -2.16 4.20
N SER A 128 11.72 -1.28 4.90
CA SER A 128 10.70 -1.65 5.87
C SER A 128 9.42 -2.22 5.27
N LEU A 129 9.19 -2.07 3.95
CA LEU A 129 7.99 -2.53 3.25
C LEU A 129 8.31 -3.11 1.86
N PRO A 130 7.46 -4.02 1.33
CA PRO A 130 7.50 -4.44 -0.07
C PRO A 130 7.29 -3.25 -0.98
N ASN A 131 8.11 -3.06 -2.00
CA ASN A 131 8.17 -1.75 -2.65
C ASN A 131 8.46 -1.74 -4.15
N MET A 132 8.70 -2.89 -4.78
CA MET A 132 8.93 -2.96 -6.22
C MET A 132 8.01 -3.92 -6.91
N ASP A 133 7.66 -3.56 -8.14
CA ASP A 133 7.06 -4.51 -9.06
C ASP A 133 8.19 -5.34 -9.67
N GLY A 134 8.22 -6.60 -9.28
CA GLY A 134 9.12 -7.60 -9.83
C GLY A 134 8.46 -8.34 -10.99
N MET A 135 9.23 -8.65 -12.01
CA MET A 135 8.83 -9.54 -13.10
C MET A 135 9.75 -10.75 -13.11
N LEU A 136 9.15 -11.95 -13.19
CA LEU A 136 9.88 -13.19 -13.43
C LEU A 136 10.13 -13.33 -14.93
N LEU A 137 11.40 -13.32 -15.33
CA LEU A 137 11.82 -13.54 -16.70
C LEU A 137 11.78 -15.03 -17.03
N ALA A 138 11.67 -15.37 -18.32
CA ALA A 138 11.73 -16.76 -18.81
C ALA A 138 13.03 -17.48 -18.39
N SER A 139 14.11 -16.73 -18.13
CA SER A 139 15.37 -17.28 -17.60
C SER A 139 15.32 -17.65 -16.11
N GLY A 140 14.17 -17.52 -15.44
CA GLY A 140 14.01 -17.70 -13.99
C GLY A 140 14.58 -16.55 -13.14
N LYS A 141 15.08 -15.48 -13.75
CA LYS A 141 15.62 -14.31 -13.04
C LYS A 141 14.50 -13.31 -12.76
N VAL A 142 14.57 -12.62 -11.63
CA VAL A 142 13.71 -11.47 -11.34
C VAL A 142 14.35 -10.19 -11.86
N CYS A 143 13.55 -9.34 -12.48
CA CYS A 143 13.92 -7.96 -12.80
C CYS A 143 12.90 -6.99 -12.22
N PHE A 144 13.27 -5.72 -12.05
CA PHE A 144 12.41 -4.71 -11.45
C PHE A 144 12.04 -3.59 -12.42
N ILE A 145 10.80 -3.14 -12.36
CA ILE A 145 10.31 -2.05 -13.20
C ILE A 145 10.86 -0.71 -12.70
N VAL A 146 11.63 -0.03 -13.54
CA VAL A 146 12.34 1.23 -13.22
C VAL A 146 11.40 2.33 -12.74
N LEU A 147 10.22 2.45 -13.34
CA LEU A 147 9.26 3.50 -13.01
C LEU A 147 8.82 3.46 -11.54
N TYR A 148 8.90 2.29 -10.91
CA TYR A 148 8.50 2.09 -9.53
C TYR A 148 9.70 2.07 -8.56
N TRP A 149 10.91 2.28 -9.07
CA TRP A 149 12.13 2.34 -8.27
C TRP A 149 12.24 3.66 -7.52
N CYS A 150 12.12 3.63 -6.19
CA CYS A 150 12.31 4.79 -5.33
C CYS A 150 13.30 4.52 -4.20
N PRO A 151 14.62 4.48 -4.48
CA PRO A 151 15.61 4.14 -3.48
C PRO A 151 15.80 5.24 -2.44
N ALA A 152 16.12 4.86 -1.21
CA ALA A 152 16.85 5.74 -0.31
C ALA A 152 18.26 6.05 -0.87
N SER A 153 18.81 7.21 -0.50
CA SER A 153 20.16 7.61 -0.86
C SER A 153 21.19 6.52 -0.55
N GLY A 154 22.08 6.23 -1.51
CA GLY A 154 23.16 5.26 -1.34
C GLY A 154 22.81 3.80 -1.65
N ILE A 155 21.59 3.48 -2.09
CA ILE A 155 21.21 2.11 -2.46
C ILE A 155 21.67 1.78 -3.89
N LYS A 156 22.39 0.65 -4.04
CA LYS A 156 22.74 0.10 -5.35
C LYS A 156 21.48 -0.35 -6.09
N ARG A 157 21.35 0.13 -7.33
CA ARG A 157 20.24 -0.22 -8.22
C ARG A 157 20.23 -1.74 -8.51
N PRO A 158 19.12 -2.46 -8.25
CA PRO A 158 19.02 -3.90 -8.55
C PRO A 158 18.89 -4.14 -10.06
N ASN A 159 18.81 -5.41 -10.45
CA ASN A 159 18.61 -5.81 -11.85
C ASN A 159 17.28 -5.25 -12.38
N MET A 160 17.35 -4.29 -13.30
CA MET A 160 16.16 -3.66 -13.87
C MET A 160 15.68 -4.41 -15.09
N CYS A 161 14.36 -4.45 -15.29
CA CYS A 161 13.81 -4.99 -16.51
C CYS A 161 14.30 -4.16 -17.71
N PRO A 162 14.65 -4.79 -18.85
CA PRO A 162 14.98 -4.08 -20.08
C PRO A 162 13.87 -3.08 -20.40
N ASN A 163 14.22 -1.84 -20.76
CA ASN A 163 13.28 -0.72 -20.94
C ASN A 163 11.99 -1.16 -21.63
N ASP A 164 10.93 -1.28 -20.83
CA ASP A 164 9.60 -1.66 -21.32
C ASP A 164 8.86 -0.44 -21.90
N SER A 165 9.58 0.41 -22.62
CA SER A 165 9.02 1.57 -23.31
C SER A 165 8.01 1.17 -24.41
N LYS A 166 7.87 -0.14 -24.68
CA LYS A 166 6.92 -0.71 -25.64
C LYS A 166 5.66 -1.34 -25.02
N ASN A 167 5.61 -1.69 -23.73
CA ASN A 167 4.36 -2.14 -23.08
C ASN A 167 3.67 -1.01 -22.29
N LYS A 168 3.48 0.15 -22.93
CA LYS A 168 2.46 1.09 -22.44
C LYS A 168 1.08 0.45 -22.62
N ARG A 169 0.56 -0.14 -21.54
CA ARG A 169 -0.86 -0.45 -21.28
C ARG A 169 -1.54 -1.36 -22.32
N ARG A 170 -1.69 -2.64 -21.97
CA ARG A 170 -2.94 -3.36 -22.23
C ARG A 170 -3.73 -3.41 -20.94
#